data_AF-A0A7K9YUM6-F1
#
_entry.id   AF-A0A7K9YUM6-F1
#
_cell.length_a   1.000
_cell.length_b   1.000
_cell.length_c   1.000
_cell.angle_alpha   90.00
_cell.angle_beta   90.00
_cell.angle_gamma   90.00
#
_symmetry.space_group_name_H-M   'P 1'
#
loop_
_entity.id
_entity.type
_entity.pdbx_description
1 polymer ?
#
loop_
_entity_poly.entity_id
_entity_poly.type
_entity_poly.pdbx_seq_one_letter_code
_entity_poly.pdbx_strand_id
1 'polypeptide(L)'
;MAEPSLPLSFLCLLALSSACYIQNCPRGGKRALGDTALRQCLPCGPGNRGRCFGPGICCGAELGCYLGTAETRRCAEEDYVPSPCQAGGQPCGSDGRCAANGVCCSADTCAMDAVCLEEGSEQAEEAAEKNLTVLDGAAGDLLLRLMHLANRQQQGKQPGL
;
A
#
# COMPACT_ATOMS: atom_id res chain seq x y z
N MET A 1 -40.85 16.24 58.24
CA MET A 1 -39.38 16.24 58.17
C MET A 1 -39.03 15.54 56.87
N ALA A 2 -38.58 16.29 55.86
CA ALA A 2 -38.25 15.71 54.56
C ALA A 2 -36.95 14.92 54.73
N GLU A 3 -37.03 13.61 54.56
CA GLU A 3 -35.90 12.70 54.63
C GLU A 3 -34.80 13.17 53.66
N PRO A 4 -33.64 13.66 54.14
CA PRO A 4 -32.56 14.14 53.28
C PRO A 4 -31.91 13.02 52.45
N SER A 5 -32.32 11.77 52.68
CA SER A 5 -31.84 10.57 51.99
C SER A 5 -32.24 10.54 50.52
N LEU A 6 -33.44 11.03 50.15
CA LEU A 6 -33.92 11.07 48.78
C LEU A 6 -33.08 11.98 47.86
N PRO A 7 -32.90 13.29 48.17
CA PRO A 7 -32.11 14.17 47.31
C PRO A 7 -30.63 13.76 47.24
N LEU A 8 -30.07 13.23 48.33
CA LEU A 8 -28.69 12.74 48.37
C LEU A 8 -28.50 11.49 47.47
N SER A 9 -29.49 10.60 47.45
CA SER A 9 -29.49 9.42 46.59
C SER A 9 -29.55 9.79 45.11
N PHE A 10 -30.38 10.78 44.74
CA PHE A 10 -30.45 11.29 43.37
C PHE A 10 -29.12 11.92 42.93
N LEU A 11 -28.49 12.73 43.78
CA LEU A 11 -27.17 13.32 43.50
C LEU A 11 -26.08 12.26 43.30
N CYS A 12 -26.10 11.20 44.10
CA CYS A 12 -25.17 10.06 43.94
C CYS A 12 -25.35 9.35 42.60
N LEU A 13 -26.60 9.07 42.19
CA LEU A 13 -26.89 8.43 40.90
C LEU A 13 -26.48 9.32 39.70
N LEU A 14 -26.69 10.63 39.80
CA LEU A 14 -26.25 11.61 38.81
C LEU A 14 -24.72 11.67 38.70
N ALA A 15 -24.00 11.68 39.84
CA ALA A 15 -22.54 11.64 39.84
C ALA A 15 -21.99 10.34 39.24
N LEU A 16 -22.55 9.18 39.62
CA LEU A 16 -22.14 7.86 39.11
C LEU A 16 -22.43 7.69 37.61
N SER A 17 -23.57 8.20 37.13
CA SER A 17 -23.91 8.19 35.71
C SER A 17 -23.04 9.14 34.88
N SER A 18 -22.60 10.27 35.45
CA SER A 18 -21.65 11.17 34.78
C SER A 18 -20.23 10.59 34.70
N ALA A 19 -19.79 9.82 35.69
CA ALA A 19 -18.47 9.20 35.73
C ALA A 19 -18.30 8.03 34.74
N CYS A 20 -19.39 7.36 34.36
CA CYS A 20 -19.40 6.32 33.33
C CYS A 20 -19.62 6.85 31.90
N TYR A 21 -19.84 8.16 31.73
CA TYR A 21 -19.96 8.76 30.40
C TYR A 21 -18.56 9.15 29.91
N ILE A 22 -17.87 8.18 29.29
CA ILE A 22 -16.61 8.45 28.58
C ILE A 22 -16.93 9.39 27.40
N GLN A 23 -16.76 10.70 27.62
CA GLN A 23 -16.87 11.74 26.58
C GLN A 23 -15.70 11.69 25.59
N ASN A 24 -14.58 11.06 25.97
CA ASN A 24 -13.36 10.89 25.17
C ASN A 24 -13.22 9.45 24.68
N CYS A 25 -14.27 8.88 24.08
CA CYS A 25 -14.07 7.65 23.32
C CYS A 25 -13.24 8.01 22.09
N PRO A 26 -12.06 7.39 21.87
CA PRO A 26 -11.34 7.56 20.63
C PRO A 26 -12.27 7.23 19.46
N ARG A 27 -12.14 7.98 18.37
CA ARG A 27 -13.03 7.90 17.23
C ARG A 27 -12.86 6.53 16.55
N GLY A 28 -13.66 5.54 16.94
CA GLY A 28 -13.55 4.17 16.42
C GLY A 28 -14.33 3.15 17.26
N GLY A 29 -15.62 2.99 17.01
CA GLY A 29 -16.40 1.85 17.51
C GLY A 29 -16.21 0.60 16.65
N LYS A 30 -16.57 -0.59 17.14
CA LYS A 30 -16.45 -1.90 16.42
C LYS A 30 -17.10 -1.94 15.01
N ARG A 31 -17.90 -0.92 14.66
CA ARG A 31 -18.66 -0.80 13.40
C ARG A 31 -18.27 0.42 12.56
N ALA A 32 -17.28 1.22 12.99
CA ALA A 32 -16.86 2.41 12.27
C ALA A 32 -15.94 2.09 11.08
N LEU A 33 -15.46 0.84 10.98
CA LEU A 33 -14.58 0.37 9.91
C LEU A 33 -15.39 -0.22 8.74
N GLY A 34 -16.43 0.50 8.31
CA GLY A 34 -17.11 0.18 7.05
C GLY A 34 -16.28 0.72 5.90
N ASP A 35 -15.61 -0.17 5.17
CA ASP A 35 -15.05 0.00 3.81
C ASP A 35 -14.54 1.41 3.48
N THR A 36 -13.77 1.99 4.40
CA THR A 36 -13.14 3.28 4.17
C THR A 36 -11.80 2.98 3.52
N ALA A 37 -11.60 3.46 2.29
CA ALA A 37 -10.33 3.34 1.59
C ALA A 37 -9.18 3.68 2.55
N LEU A 38 -8.36 2.69 2.88
CA LEU A 38 -7.25 2.85 3.81
C LEU A 38 -6.24 3.81 3.18
N ARG A 39 -5.89 4.87 3.90
CA ARG A 39 -4.85 5.78 3.42
C ARG A 39 -3.49 5.07 3.45
N GLN A 40 -2.55 5.56 2.64
CA GLN A 40 -1.16 5.19 2.81
C GLN A 40 -0.63 5.73 4.14
N CYS A 41 0.21 4.95 4.81
CA CYS A 41 0.89 5.39 6.02
C CYS A 41 1.85 6.56 5.72
N LEU A 42 2.28 7.26 6.77
CA LEU A 42 3.13 8.45 6.69
C LEU A 42 4.38 8.18 5.85
N PRO A 43 4.82 9.17 5.06
CA PRO A 43 6.08 9.06 4.35
C PRO A 43 7.26 9.28 5.30
N CYS A 44 8.35 8.56 5.08
CA CYS A 44 9.51 8.54 5.97
C CYS A 44 10.83 8.42 5.21
N GLY A 45 11.95 8.46 5.93
CA GLY A 45 13.29 8.30 5.37
C GLY A 45 13.78 9.47 4.50
N PRO A 46 14.96 9.32 3.88
CA PRO A 46 15.60 10.37 3.08
C PRO A 46 14.69 10.86 1.95
N GLY A 47 14.38 12.16 1.96
CA GLY A 47 13.52 12.77 0.94
C GLY A 47 12.07 12.29 0.95
N ASN A 48 11.57 11.72 2.06
CA ASN A 48 10.20 11.20 2.17
C ASN A 48 9.86 10.13 1.12
N ARG A 49 10.88 9.38 0.68
CA ARG A 49 10.75 8.36 -0.37
C ARG A 49 10.31 7.00 0.17
N GLY A 50 10.29 6.81 1.48
CA GLY A 50 9.79 5.61 2.15
C GLY A 50 8.39 5.79 2.71
N ARG A 51 7.82 4.69 3.22
CA ARG A 51 6.56 4.63 3.95
C ARG A 51 6.74 3.86 5.25
N CYS A 52 5.97 4.25 6.25
CA CYS A 52 5.97 3.57 7.55
C CYS A 52 5.25 2.23 7.45
N PHE A 53 5.92 1.17 7.93
CA PHE A 53 5.34 -0.16 8.09
C PHE A 53 5.02 -0.45 9.57
N GLY A 54 5.65 0.27 10.48
CA GLY A 54 5.40 0.27 11.93
C GLY A 54 6.14 1.43 12.61
N PRO A 55 5.98 1.63 13.93
CA PRO A 55 6.51 2.80 14.64
C PRO A 55 8.04 2.93 14.57
N GLY A 56 8.74 1.80 14.39
CA GLY A 56 10.18 1.71 14.23
C GLY A 56 10.64 1.22 12.85
N ILE A 57 9.78 1.23 11.82
CA ILE A 57 10.10 0.64 10.51
C ILE A 57 9.70 1.58 9.38
N CYS A 58 10.69 1.96 8.58
CA CYS A 58 10.52 2.77 7.38
C CYS A 58 11.11 2.05 6.17
N CYS A 59 10.33 1.83 5.11
CA CYS A 59 10.82 1.13 3.92
C CYS A 59 10.42 1.83 2.62
N GLY A 60 11.21 1.65 1.58
CA GLY A 60 10.88 2.06 0.22
C GLY A 60 11.65 1.25 -0.81
N ALA A 61 11.08 1.07 -2.00
CA ALA A 61 11.63 0.22 -3.05
C ALA A 61 13.11 0.51 -3.35
N GLU A 62 13.47 1.80 -3.46
CA GLU A 62 14.83 2.27 -3.77
C GLU A 62 15.73 2.47 -2.53
N LEU A 63 15.14 2.46 -1.34
CA LEU A 63 15.83 2.78 -0.08
C LEU A 63 16.19 1.52 0.73
N GLY A 64 15.51 0.40 0.45
CA GLY A 64 15.47 -0.74 1.36
C GLY A 64 14.63 -0.41 2.59
N CYS A 65 15.06 -0.93 3.75
CA CYS A 65 14.36 -0.76 5.02
C CYS A 65 15.30 -0.26 6.12
N TYR A 66 14.81 0.73 6.85
CA TYR A 66 15.40 1.28 8.07
C TYR A 66 14.62 0.79 9.28
N LEU A 67 15.31 0.19 10.24
CA LEU A 67 14.71 -0.35 11.47
C LEU A 67 15.34 0.33 12.69
N GLY A 68 14.52 1.06 13.46
CA GLY A 68 14.94 1.73 14.69
C GLY A 68 15.99 2.83 14.51
N THR A 69 16.16 3.37 13.30
CA THR A 69 17.12 4.42 13.00
C THR A 69 16.46 5.81 13.03
N ALA A 70 17.23 6.87 12.75
CA ALA A 70 16.70 8.24 12.75
C ALA A 70 15.58 8.44 11.72
N GLU A 71 15.64 7.70 10.61
CA GLU A 71 14.70 7.72 9.49
C GLU A 71 13.29 7.26 9.89
N THR A 72 13.15 6.48 10.97
CA THR A 72 11.88 5.91 11.43
C THR A 72 11.15 6.78 12.43
N ARG A 73 11.76 7.89 12.91
CA ARG A 73 11.18 8.75 13.96
C ARG A 73 9.77 9.25 13.65
N ARG A 74 9.51 9.56 12.38
CA ARG A 74 8.19 10.02 11.94
C ARG A 74 7.13 8.92 11.98
N CYS A 75 7.52 7.65 11.95
CA CYS A 75 6.57 6.54 11.97
C CYS A 75 5.88 6.36 13.33
N ALA A 76 6.51 6.81 14.43
CA ALA A 76 5.83 6.90 15.72
C ALA A 76 4.70 7.94 15.73
N GLU A 77 4.68 8.90 14.79
CA GLU A 77 3.59 9.87 14.68
C GLU A 77 2.29 9.21 14.18
N GLU A 78 2.39 8.04 13.54
CA GLU A 78 1.24 7.28 13.02
C GLU A 78 0.24 6.92 14.14
N ASP A 79 0.74 6.67 15.37
CA ASP A 79 -0.08 6.35 16.55
C ASP A 79 -1.03 7.50 16.94
N TYR A 80 -0.69 8.72 16.56
CA TYR A 80 -1.50 9.91 16.82
C TYR A 80 -2.43 10.27 15.66
N VAL A 81 -2.37 9.54 14.53
CA VAL A 81 -3.25 9.78 13.38
C VAL A 81 -4.53 8.93 13.53
N PRO A 82 -5.71 9.55 13.68
CA PRO A 82 -6.94 8.83 14.01
C PRO A 82 -7.52 8.01 12.85
N SER A 83 -7.02 8.20 11.62
CA SER A 83 -7.48 7.42 10.46
C SER A 83 -6.56 6.22 10.25
N PRO A 84 -7.11 5.00 10.04
CA PRO A 84 -6.29 3.82 9.82
C PRO A 84 -5.52 3.94 8.51
N CYS A 85 -4.29 3.43 8.48
CA CYS A 85 -3.46 3.38 7.29
C CYS A 85 -3.06 1.94 6.96
N GLN A 86 -2.60 1.75 5.72
CA GLN A 86 -1.96 0.51 5.31
C GLN A 86 -0.69 0.82 4.53
N ALA A 87 0.36 0.06 4.83
CA ALA A 87 1.58 0.10 4.03
C ALA A 87 1.34 -0.49 2.63
N GLY A 88 2.06 0.02 1.63
CA GLY A 88 1.95 -0.46 0.25
C GLY A 88 2.45 -1.90 0.08
N GLY A 89 2.41 -2.39 -1.17
CA GLY A 89 2.95 -3.70 -1.53
C GLY A 89 1.96 -4.86 -1.45
N GLN A 90 2.33 -5.96 -2.09
CA GLN A 90 1.61 -7.24 -2.04
C GLN A 90 1.71 -7.86 -0.63
N PRO A 91 0.66 -8.55 -0.15
CA PRO A 91 0.74 -9.32 1.09
C PRO A 91 1.81 -10.42 1.01
N CYS A 92 2.52 -10.64 2.12
CA CYS A 92 3.53 -11.68 2.28
C CYS A 92 3.54 -12.18 3.73
N GLY A 93 4.04 -13.39 3.98
CA GLY A 93 3.98 -14.01 5.31
C GLY A 93 2.55 -14.13 5.86
N SER A 94 2.38 -13.99 7.19
CA SER A 94 1.07 -14.05 7.85
C SER A 94 0.34 -12.70 7.82
N ASP A 95 1.04 -11.63 8.18
CA ASP A 95 0.49 -10.28 8.36
C ASP A 95 1.44 -9.21 7.81
N GLY A 96 2.32 -9.60 6.88
CA GLY A 96 3.33 -8.76 6.29
C GLY A 96 2.94 -8.22 4.92
N ARG A 97 3.70 -7.22 4.47
CA ARG A 97 3.61 -6.67 3.12
C ARG A 97 5.00 -6.43 2.56
N CYS A 98 5.15 -6.61 1.25
CA CYS A 98 6.40 -6.39 0.56
C CYS A 98 6.79 -4.92 0.62
N ALA A 99 7.92 -4.65 1.28
CA ALA A 99 8.34 -3.31 1.66
C ALA A 99 9.48 -2.78 0.78
N ALA A 100 10.31 -3.70 0.28
CA ALA A 100 11.36 -3.48 -0.70
C ALA A 100 11.62 -4.80 -1.46
N ASN A 101 12.52 -4.78 -2.45
CA ASN A 101 12.83 -5.95 -3.26
C ASN A 101 13.36 -7.10 -2.36
N GLY A 102 12.61 -8.21 -2.33
CA GLY A 102 12.90 -9.39 -1.52
C GLY A 102 12.66 -9.24 -0.01
N VAL A 103 12.05 -8.14 0.45
CA VAL A 103 11.84 -7.87 1.89
C VAL A 103 10.35 -7.79 2.23
N CYS A 104 9.91 -8.67 3.12
CA CYS A 104 8.58 -8.68 3.72
C CYS A 104 8.61 -8.06 5.12
N CYS A 105 7.77 -7.06 5.38
CA CYS A 105 7.68 -6.42 6.70
C CYS A 105 6.27 -6.50 7.29
N SER A 106 6.20 -6.82 8.58
CA SER A 106 5.06 -6.60 9.46
C SER A 106 5.25 -5.30 10.26
N ALA A 107 4.35 -4.99 11.18
CA ALA A 107 4.46 -3.80 12.04
C ALA A 107 5.70 -3.81 12.95
N ASP A 108 6.22 -4.99 13.27
CA ASP A 108 7.27 -5.16 14.27
C ASP A 108 8.59 -5.69 13.70
N THR A 109 8.55 -6.42 12.58
CA THR A 109 9.71 -7.12 12.04
C THR A 109 9.73 -7.15 10.52
N CYS A 110 10.93 -7.30 9.95
CA CYS A 110 11.14 -7.55 8.53
C CYS A 110 11.97 -8.82 8.34
N ALA A 111 11.65 -9.58 7.29
CA ALA A 111 12.39 -10.76 6.89
C ALA A 111 12.51 -10.81 5.37
N MET A 112 13.48 -11.58 4.87
CA MET A 112 13.59 -11.82 3.43
C MET A 112 12.48 -12.79 2.99
N ASP A 113 11.81 -12.48 1.90
CA ASP A 113 10.75 -13.32 1.33
C ASP A 113 10.83 -13.27 -0.20
N ALA A 114 10.87 -14.45 -0.83
CA ALA A 114 10.93 -14.60 -2.28
C ALA A 114 9.67 -14.06 -2.97
N VAL A 115 8.52 -14.05 -2.29
CA VAL A 115 7.27 -13.46 -2.80
C VAL A 115 7.42 -11.95 -3.05
N CYS A 116 8.38 -11.31 -2.40
CA CYS A 116 8.65 -9.88 -2.54
C CYS A 116 9.76 -9.56 -3.55
N LEU A 117 10.35 -10.57 -4.21
CA LEU A 117 11.28 -10.33 -5.29
C LEU A 117 10.47 -9.82 -6.49
N GLU A 118 10.83 -8.63 -6.98
CA GLU A 118 10.33 -8.20 -8.28
C GLU A 118 11.08 -9.00 -9.35
N GLU A 119 10.50 -10.10 -9.78
CA GLU A 119 10.87 -10.73 -11.05
C GLU A 119 10.42 -9.77 -12.17
N GLY A 120 11.27 -8.80 -12.50
CA GLY A 120 11.10 -7.91 -13.65
C GLY A 120 9.65 -7.52 -13.93
N SER A 121 9.11 -6.57 -13.16
CA SER A 121 7.79 -5.99 -13.31
C SER A 121 7.66 -5.14 -14.59
N GLU A 122 7.93 -5.74 -15.76
CA GLU A 122 7.55 -5.23 -17.09
C GLU A 122 6.02 -5.15 -17.28
N GLN A 123 5.23 -5.59 -16.29
CA GLN A 123 3.77 -5.70 -16.38
C GLN A 123 2.99 -4.60 -15.63
N ALA A 124 3.67 -3.61 -15.04
CA ALA A 124 3.00 -2.46 -14.42
C ALA A 124 3.01 -1.18 -15.28
N GLU A 125 3.78 -1.16 -16.39
CA GLU A 125 3.81 -0.05 -17.36
C GLU A 125 2.89 -0.31 -18.58
N GLU A 126 2.34 -1.52 -18.72
CA GLU A 126 1.46 -1.94 -19.83
C GLU A 126 -0.03 -1.57 -19.65
N ALA A 127 -0.36 -0.69 -18.70
CA ALA A 127 -1.70 -0.14 -18.53
C ALA A 127 -1.87 1.29 -19.07
N ALA A 128 -0.78 1.96 -19.47
CA ALA A 128 -0.79 3.36 -19.89
C ALA A 128 -0.56 3.61 -21.40
N GLU A 129 -0.22 2.60 -22.21
CA GLU A 129 -0.11 2.74 -23.67
C GLU A 129 -1.17 1.93 -24.44
N LYS A 130 -2.42 1.98 -23.97
CA LYS A 130 -3.58 1.60 -24.79
C LYS A 130 -3.95 2.75 -25.73
N ASN A 131 -3.13 3.03 -26.75
CA ASN A 131 -3.52 3.86 -27.89
C ASN A 131 -2.57 3.77 -29.10
N LEU A 132 -2.36 2.59 -29.68
CA LEU A 132 -2.18 2.47 -31.13
C LEU A 132 -2.43 1.04 -31.63
N THR A 133 -3.65 0.81 -32.14
CA THR A 133 -4.07 -0.30 -33.01
C THR A 133 -3.19 -1.57 -32.99
N VAL A 134 -3.36 -2.39 -31.96
CA VAL A 134 -2.94 -3.80 -32.00
C VAL A 134 -3.77 -4.49 -33.10
N LEU A 135 -3.15 -4.67 -34.26
CA LEU A 135 -3.64 -5.61 -35.26
C LEU A 135 -3.49 -7.00 -34.65
N ASP A 136 -4.62 -7.71 -34.56
CA ASP A 136 -4.71 -9.08 -34.07
C ASP A 136 -3.51 -9.92 -34.52
N GLY A 137 -2.92 -10.71 -33.61
CA GLY A 137 -1.63 -11.36 -33.82
C GLY A 137 -1.56 -12.18 -35.12
N ALA A 138 -2.69 -12.72 -35.58
CA ALA A 138 -2.82 -13.41 -36.85
C ALA A 138 -2.59 -12.51 -38.09
N ALA A 139 -3.04 -11.25 -38.05
CA ALA A 139 -2.84 -10.27 -39.12
C ALA A 139 -1.40 -9.73 -39.13
N GLY A 140 -0.81 -9.55 -37.95
CA GLY A 140 0.60 -9.16 -37.79
C GLY A 140 1.56 -10.21 -38.37
N ASP A 141 1.32 -11.49 -38.08
CA ASP A 141 2.11 -12.60 -38.61
C ASP A 141 1.99 -12.73 -40.14
N LEU A 142 0.79 -12.49 -40.68
CA LEU A 142 0.57 -12.51 -42.12
C LEU A 142 1.32 -11.37 -42.83
N LEU A 143 1.30 -10.16 -42.26
CA LEU A 143 2.01 -9.01 -42.82
C LEU A 143 3.53 -9.25 -42.83
N LEU A 144 4.08 -9.80 -41.76
CA LEU A 144 5.51 -10.10 -41.66
C LEU A 144 5.94 -11.16 -42.69
N ARG A 145 5.10 -12.19 -42.90
CA ARG A 145 5.32 -13.19 -43.97
C ARG A 145 5.26 -12.59 -45.37
N LEU A 146 4.33 -11.67 -45.63
CA LEU A 146 4.23 -11.00 -46.93
C LEU A 146 5.45 -10.12 -47.20
N MET A 147 5.94 -9.40 -46.19
CA MET A 147 7.16 -8.59 -46.32
C MET A 147 8.39 -9.45 -46.60
N HIS A 148 8.52 -10.62 -45.97
CA HIS A 148 9.60 -11.57 -46.25
C HIS A 148 9.54 -12.13 -47.69
N LEU A 149 8.35 -12.37 -48.23
CA LEU A 149 8.18 -12.83 -49.61
C LEU A 149 8.49 -11.72 -50.63
N ALA A 150 8.10 -10.47 -50.35
CA ALA A 150 8.43 -9.32 -51.20
C ALA A 150 9.95 -9.04 -51.23
N ASN A 151 10.62 -9.16 -50.10
CA ASN A 151 12.07 -8.94 -50.01
C ASN A 151 12.87 -10.03 -50.74
N ARG A 152 12.37 -11.28 -50.77
CA ARG A 152 12.94 -12.35 -51.60
C ARG A 152 12.77 -12.10 -53.10
N GLN A 153 11.69 -11.43 -53.52
CA GLN A 153 11.51 -11.02 -54.91
C GLN A 153 12.47 -9.91 -55.33
N GLN A 154 12.85 -9.00 -54.42
CA GLN A 154 13.84 -7.94 -54.72
C GLN A 154 15.26 -8.49 -54.91
N GLN A 155 15.63 -9.57 -54.20
CA GLN A 155 16.92 -10.25 -54.41
C GLN A 155 17.00 -11.07 -55.71
N GLY A 156 15.87 -11.33 -56.38
CA GLY A 156 15.81 -12.03 -57.67
C GLY A 156 15.86 -11.12 -58.90
N LYS A 157 15.95 -9.80 -58.74
CA LYS A 157 15.94 -8.84 -59.85
C LYS A 157 17.15 -7.92 -59.79
N GLN A 158 18.33 -8.45 -60.09
CA GLN A 158 19.37 -7.64 -60.72
C GLN A 158 18.90 -7.28 -62.14
N PRO A 159 18.70 -5.99 -62.47
CA PRO A 159 18.61 -5.56 -63.85
C PRO A 159 20.00 -5.67 -64.48
N GLY A 160 20.07 -6.26 -65.67
CA GLY A 160 21.30 -6.32 -66.44
C GLY A 160 21.87 -4.94 -66.72
N LEU A 161 23.19 -4.86 -66.59
CA LEU A 161 24.06 -4.21 -67.57
C LEU A 161 25.34 -5.05 -67.68
#